data_AF-A0A2N3C6M3-F1
#
_entry.id   AF-A0A2N3C6M3-F1
#
_cell.length_a   1.000
_cell.length_b   1.000
_cell.length_c   1.000
_cell.angle_alpha   90.00
_cell.angle_beta   90.00
_cell.angle_gamma   90.00
#
_symmetry.space_group_name_H-M   'P 1'
#
loop_
_entity.id
_entity.type
_entity.pdbx_description
1 polymer ?
#
loop_
_entity_poly.entity_id
_entity_poly.type
_entity_poly.pdbx_seq_one_letter_code
_entity_poly.pdbx_strand_id
1 'polypeptide(L)'
;LLVIPFFWPVLMELNGGLYQGAEGAGFGMSTEDLKIWFGILALIVVELGLITPPVGMNVFVISAMARDVPMIETFKGVAPFFGAEMVRVAVLVAFPALTLWLPQVLGAG
;
A
#
# COMPACT_ATOMS: atom_id res chain seq x y z
N LEU A 1 -5.19 6.38 5.73
CA LEU A 1 -5.36 6.67 7.18
C LEU A 1 -6.74 6.26 7.73
N LEU A 2 -7.86 6.49 7.01
CA LEU A 2 -9.21 6.03 7.44
C LEU A 2 -9.36 4.49 7.54
N VAL A 3 -8.59 3.74 6.76
CA VAL A 3 -8.58 2.27 6.77
C VAL A 3 -7.98 1.68 8.05
N ILE A 4 -7.06 2.37 8.70
CA ILE A 4 -6.38 1.86 9.91
C ILE A 4 -7.36 1.62 11.06
N PRO A 5 -8.18 2.59 11.52
CA PRO A 5 -9.11 2.36 12.63
C PRO A 5 -10.17 1.28 12.34
N PHE A 6 -10.46 1.01 11.07
CA PHE A 6 -11.42 -0.01 10.67
C PHE A 6 -10.80 -1.41 10.57
N PHE A 7 -9.65 -1.55 9.91
CA PHE A 7 -9.02 -2.84 9.68
C PHE A 7 -8.11 -3.30 10.81
N TRP A 8 -7.60 -2.38 11.64
CA TRP A 8 -6.68 -2.70 12.74
C TRP A 8 -7.26 -3.70 13.76
N PRO A 9 -8.51 -3.57 14.23
CA PRO A 9 -9.08 -4.55 15.15
C PRO A 9 -9.11 -5.97 14.59
N VAL A 10 -9.46 -6.10 13.31
CA VAL A 10 -9.52 -7.40 12.61
C VAL A 10 -8.12 -8.00 12.45
N LEU A 11 -7.15 -7.21 12.00
CA LEU A 11 -5.77 -7.68 11.82
C LEU A 11 -5.13 -8.11 13.14
N MET A 12 -5.39 -7.38 14.20
CA MET A 12 -4.91 -7.70 15.54
C MET A 12 -5.53 -9.00 16.07
N GLU A 13 -6.83 -9.21 15.85
CA GLU A 13 -7.51 -10.46 16.22
C GLU A 13 -6.92 -11.65 15.46
N LEU A 14 -6.70 -11.50 14.15
CA LEU A 14 -6.08 -12.52 13.31
C LEU A 14 -4.61 -12.79 13.68
N ASN A 15 -3.88 -11.77 14.16
CA ASN A 15 -2.48 -11.93 14.55
C ASN A 15 -2.29 -12.59 15.92
N GLY A 16 -3.34 -12.67 16.75
CA GLY A 16 -3.27 -13.28 18.09
C GLY A 16 -3.30 -12.29 19.26
N GLY A 17 -3.61 -11.01 19.02
CA GLY A 17 -3.89 -10.02 20.07
C GLY A 17 -2.94 -8.80 20.12
N LEU A 18 -3.14 -7.98 21.16
CA LEU A 18 -2.50 -6.64 21.31
C LEU A 18 -0.98 -6.69 21.53
N TYR A 19 -0.44 -7.76 22.11
CA TYR A 19 0.95 -7.85 22.55
C TYR A 19 1.62 -9.15 22.07
N GLN A 20 1.32 -9.56 20.84
CA GLN A 20 1.83 -10.82 20.31
C GLN A 20 3.22 -10.63 19.71
N GLY A 21 4.16 -11.47 20.16
CA GLY A 21 5.48 -11.59 19.55
C GLY A 21 5.44 -12.42 18.26
N ALA A 22 6.48 -12.31 17.42
CA ALA A 22 6.53 -12.99 16.12
C ALA A 22 6.37 -14.52 16.22
N GLU A 23 6.84 -15.13 17.32
CA GLU A 23 6.87 -16.59 17.52
C GLU A 23 5.48 -17.24 17.68
N GLY A 24 4.44 -16.46 17.99
CA GLY A 24 3.05 -16.96 18.12
C GLY A 24 2.05 -16.23 17.23
N ALA A 25 2.53 -15.36 16.34
CA ALA A 25 1.70 -14.47 15.54
C ALA A 25 1.15 -15.17 14.29
N GLY A 26 -0.12 -14.94 13.96
CA GLY A 26 -0.73 -15.49 12.73
C GLY A 26 -0.02 -15.06 11.45
N PHE A 27 0.60 -13.87 11.45
CA PHE A 27 1.40 -13.35 10.33
C PHE A 27 2.92 -13.54 10.52
N GLY A 28 3.35 -14.22 11.59
CA GLY A 28 4.79 -14.42 11.89
C GLY A 28 5.54 -13.13 12.22
N MET A 29 4.83 -12.06 12.60
CA MET A 29 5.39 -10.75 12.93
C MET A 29 4.75 -10.20 14.21
N SER A 30 5.52 -9.42 14.96
CA SER A 30 5.02 -8.80 16.20
C SER A 30 3.84 -7.86 15.90
N THR A 31 2.97 -7.63 16.88
CA THR A 31 1.84 -6.68 16.71
C THR A 31 2.34 -5.26 16.36
N GLU A 32 3.55 -4.88 16.79
CA GLU A 32 4.17 -3.61 16.41
C GLU A 32 4.60 -3.59 14.95
N ASP A 33 5.33 -4.62 14.50
CA ASP A 33 5.76 -4.76 13.10
C ASP A 33 4.56 -4.84 12.15
N LEU A 34 3.52 -5.58 12.54
CA LEU A 34 2.27 -5.68 11.78
C LEU A 34 1.64 -4.31 11.55
N LYS A 35 1.67 -3.43 12.56
CA LYS A 35 1.14 -2.07 12.48
C LYS A 35 1.90 -1.24 11.47
N ILE A 36 3.23 -1.32 11.50
CA ILE A 36 4.11 -0.56 10.61
C ILE A 36 3.96 -1.08 9.18
N TRP A 37 4.06 -2.39 8.98
CA TRP A 37 3.90 -3.04 7.67
C TRP A 37 2.55 -2.71 7.03
N PHE A 38 1.45 -2.87 7.78
CA PHE A 38 0.11 -2.56 7.28
C PHE A 38 -0.06 -1.05 7.01
N GLY A 39 0.48 -0.19 7.88
CA GLY A 39 0.47 1.25 7.69
C GLY A 39 1.15 1.67 6.37
N ILE A 40 2.33 1.12 6.09
CA ILE A 40 3.07 1.37 4.85
C ILE A 40 2.26 0.89 3.63
N LEU A 41 1.74 -0.34 3.66
CA LEU A 41 0.93 -0.85 2.55
C LEU A 41 -0.34 -0.01 2.32
N ALA A 42 -1.04 0.37 3.39
CA ALA A 42 -2.23 1.20 3.28
C ALA A 42 -1.91 2.59 2.70
N LEU A 43 -0.76 3.18 3.02
CA LEU A 43 -0.32 4.44 2.43
C LEU A 43 -0.05 4.29 0.92
N ILE A 44 0.67 3.24 0.53
CA ILE A 44 0.97 2.96 -0.89
C ILE A 44 -0.33 2.78 -1.68
N VAL A 45 -1.28 1.99 -1.18
CA VAL A 45 -2.56 1.76 -1.87
C VAL A 45 -3.39 3.04 -2.00
N VAL A 46 -3.38 3.92 -0.98
CA VAL A 46 -4.06 5.22 -1.06
C VAL A 46 -3.41 6.13 -2.11
N GLU A 47 -2.08 6.19 -2.13
CA GLU A 47 -1.32 6.94 -3.15
C GLU A 47 -1.65 6.43 -4.56
N LEU A 48 -1.75 5.12 -4.72
CA LEU A 48 -2.16 4.48 -5.97
C LEU A 48 -3.58 4.82 -6.39
N GLY A 49 -4.51 4.94 -5.45
CA GLY A 49 -5.88 5.36 -5.73
C GLY A 49 -5.99 6.79 -6.27
N LEU A 50 -4.98 7.64 -6.01
CA LEU A 50 -4.92 9.01 -6.55
C LEU A 50 -4.38 9.06 -7.98
N ILE A 51 -3.48 8.13 -8.32
CA ILE A 51 -2.86 8.03 -9.65
C ILE A 51 -3.74 7.21 -10.62
N THR A 52 -4.39 6.16 -10.11
CA THR A 52 -5.15 5.18 -10.90
C THR A 52 -6.62 5.61 -11.09
N PRO A 53 -7.26 5.35 -12.24
CA PRO A 53 -8.68 5.67 -12.46
C PRO A 53 -9.53 4.80 -11.52
N PRO A 54 -10.53 5.34 -10.78
CA PRO A 54 -11.53 6.32 -11.23
C PRO A 54 -11.33 7.77 -10.73
N VAL A 55 -10.42 8.00 -9.78
CA VAL A 55 -10.08 9.36 -9.31
C VAL A 55 -9.01 9.97 -10.21
N GLY A 56 -7.95 9.21 -10.52
CA GLY A 56 -6.98 9.43 -11.60
C GLY A 56 -6.64 10.89 -11.89
N MET A 57 -6.51 11.71 -10.85
CA MET A 57 -6.67 13.17 -10.98
C MET A 57 -5.60 13.74 -11.90
N ASN A 58 -4.39 13.19 -11.82
CA ASN A 58 -3.28 13.52 -12.70
C ASN A 58 -3.58 13.16 -14.17
N VAL A 59 -4.22 12.01 -14.43
CA VAL A 59 -4.59 11.58 -15.79
C VAL A 59 -5.76 12.41 -16.34
N PHE A 60 -6.72 12.79 -15.47
CA PHE A 60 -7.81 13.69 -15.82
C PHE A 60 -7.30 15.10 -16.16
N VAL A 61 -6.35 15.65 -15.40
CA VAL A 61 -5.72 16.95 -15.70
C VAL A 61 -4.99 16.93 -17.04
N ILE A 62 -4.21 15.88 -17.31
CA ILE A 62 -3.51 15.72 -18.60
C ILE A 62 -4.51 15.58 -19.75
N SER A 63 -5.57 14.78 -19.58
CA SER A 63 -6.63 14.64 -20.59
C SER A 63 -7.42 15.93 -20.81
N ALA A 64 -7.54 16.81 -19.80
CA ALA A 64 -8.18 18.10 -19.93
C ALA A 64 -7.33 19.13 -20.70
N MET A 65 -5.99 19.06 -20.59
CA MET A 65 -5.07 19.89 -21.39
C MET A 65 -4.90 19.36 -22.82
N ALA A 66 -4.85 18.05 -23.00
CA ALA A 66 -4.70 17.39 -24.30
C ALA A 66 -6.07 17.08 -24.92
N ARG A 67 -6.82 18.12 -25.32
CA ARG A 67 -8.19 18.01 -25.86
C ARG A 67 -8.28 17.16 -27.15
N ASP A 68 -7.16 17.00 -27.85
CA ASP A 68 -7.06 16.26 -29.11
C ASP A 68 -6.83 14.75 -28.92
N VAL A 69 -6.59 14.30 -27.69
CA VAL A 69 -6.32 12.88 -27.37
C VAL A 69 -7.52 12.30 -26.62
N PRO A 70 -8.15 11.23 -27.14
CA PRO A 70 -9.22 10.52 -26.44
C PRO A 70 -8.74 10.03 -25.07
N MET A 71 -9.56 10.22 -24.03
CA MET A 71 -9.24 9.81 -22.65
C MET A 71 -8.79 8.34 -22.53
N ILE A 72 -9.32 7.46 -23.41
CA ILE A 72 -8.97 6.05 -23.46
C ILE A 72 -7.53 5.78 -23.94
N GLU A 73 -6.98 6.61 -24.82
CA GLU A 73 -5.56 6.54 -25.25
C GLU A 73 -4.66 6.91 -24.08
N THR A 74 -5.00 7.96 -23.34
CA THR A 74 -4.27 8.39 -22.13
C THR A 74 -4.28 7.30 -21.06
N PHE A 75 -5.42 6.64 -20.83
CA PHE A 75 -5.49 5.51 -19.88
C PHE A 75 -4.67 4.31 -20.33
N LYS A 76 -4.65 3.98 -21.63
CA LYS A 76 -3.80 2.91 -22.16
C LYS A 76 -2.31 3.23 -22.00
N GLY A 77 -1.92 4.50 -22.11
CA GLY A 77 -0.55 4.94 -21.83
C GLY A 77 -0.13 4.77 -20.37
N VAL A 78 -1.07 4.88 -19.42
CA VAL A 78 -0.81 4.72 -17.98
C VAL A 78 -0.95 3.27 -17.50
N ALA A 79 -1.64 2.41 -18.25
CA ALA A 79 -1.78 0.98 -17.94
C ALA A 79 -0.46 0.24 -17.60
N PRO A 80 0.67 0.43 -18.33
CA PRO A 80 1.94 -0.21 -17.94
C PRO A 80 2.48 0.29 -16.59
N PHE A 81 2.26 1.55 -16.24
CA PHE A 81 2.64 2.10 -14.93
C PHE A 81 1.81 1.45 -13.81
N PHE A 82 0.51 1.26 -14.04
CA PHE A 82 -0.34 0.51 -13.11
C PHE A 82 0.15 -0.93 -12.90
N GLY A 83 0.59 -1.60 -13.98
CA GLY A 83 1.19 -2.92 -13.89
C GLY A 83 2.44 -2.94 -13.00
N ALA A 84 3.34 -1.98 -13.17
CA ALA A 84 4.54 -1.85 -12.33
C ALA A 84 4.21 -1.62 -10.85
N GLU A 85 3.18 -0.82 -10.57
CA GLU A 85 2.73 -0.58 -9.21
C GLU A 85 2.08 -1.80 -8.55
N MET A 86 1.31 -2.59 -9.30
CA MET A 86 0.79 -3.87 -8.81
C MET A 86 1.92 -4.85 -8.49
N VAL A 87 2.95 -4.92 -9.34
CA VAL A 87 4.14 -5.73 -9.06
C VAL A 87 4.85 -5.25 -7.80
N ARG A 88 5.05 -3.94 -7.65
CA ARG A 88 5.64 -3.34 -6.43
C ARG A 88 4.86 -3.74 -5.18
N VAL A 89 3.53 -3.57 -5.18
CA VAL A 89 2.68 -3.94 -4.04
C VAL A 89 2.78 -5.43 -3.75
N ALA A 90 2.71 -6.29 -4.77
CA ALA A 90 2.85 -7.74 -4.62
C ALA A 90 4.20 -8.12 -3.99
N VAL A 91 5.29 -7.48 -4.41
CA VAL A 91 6.63 -7.69 -3.84
C VAL A 91 6.67 -7.26 -2.37
N LEU A 92 6.11 -6.11 -2.00
CA LEU A 92 6.12 -5.64 -0.61
C LEU A 92 5.24 -6.49 0.32
N VAL A 93 4.15 -7.06 -0.21
CA VAL A 93 3.31 -8.01 0.53
C VAL A 93 4.03 -9.34 0.72
N ALA A 94 4.69 -9.86 -0.32
CA ALA A 94 5.42 -11.12 -0.27
C ALA A 94 6.70 -11.05 0.58
N PHE A 95 7.33 -9.87 0.62
CA PHE A 95 8.58 -9.63 1.36
C PHE A 95 8.44 -8.48 2.35
N PRO A 96 7.76 -8.68 3.50
CA PRO A 96 7.58 -7.66 4.54
C PRO A 96 8.90 -7.04 5.03
N ALA A 97 9.99 -7.82 5.01
CA ALA A 97 11.32 -7.37 5.39
C ALA A 97 11.76 -6.11 4.62
N LEU A 98 11.34 -5.93 3.36
CA LEU A 98 11.66 -4.72 2.59
C LEU A 98 11.01 -3.46 3.19
N THR A 99 9.82 -3.59 3.77
CA THR A 99 9.12 -2.47 4.42
C THR A 99 9.58 -2.23 5.85
N LEU A 100 9.98 -3.30 6.56
CA LEU A 100 10.32 -3.27 7.98
C LEU A 100 11.80 -3.00 8.24
N TRP A 101 12.67 -3.24 7.25
CA TRP A 101 14.12 -3.06 7.40
C TRP A 101 14.50 -1.65 7.87
N LEU A 102 14.00 -0.61 7.21
CA LEU A 102 14.34 0.77 7.57
C LEU A 102 13.77 1.18 8.95
N PRO A 103 12.48 0.92 9.27
CA PRO A 103 11.95 1.12 10.62
C PRO A 103 12.76 0.40 11.71
N GLN A 104 13.19 -0.84 11.47
CA GLN A 104 13.99 -1.60 12.44
C GLN A 104 15.37 -0.98 12.66
N VAL A 105 16.02 -0.50 11.59
CA VAL A 105 17.32 0.19 11.68
C VAL A 105 17.22 1.52 12.42
N LEU A 106 16.15 2.29 12.18
CA LEU A 106 15.95 3.60 12.81
C LEU A 106 15.37 3.52 14.23
N GLY A 107 14.57 2.49 14.52
CA GLY A 107 13.96 2.25 15.83
C GLY A 107 14.88 1.54 16.83
N ALA A 108 16.02 1.01 16.38
CA ALA A 108 17.03 0.39 17.23
C ALA A 108 18.00 1.40 17.90
N GLY A 109 17.64 2.68 17.98
CA GLY A 109 18.41 3.77 18.60
C GLY A 109 17.80 4.27 19.90
#